data_AF-A0A6M3IJI2-F1
#
_entry.id   AF-A0A6M3IJI2-F1
#
_cell.length_a   1.000
_cell.length_b   1.000
_cell.length_c   1.000
_cell.angle_alpha   90.00
_cell.angle_beta   90.00
_cell.angle_gamma   90.00
#
_symmetry.space_group_name_H-M   'P 1'
#
loop_
_entity.id
_entity.type
_entity.pdbx_description
1 polymer ?
#
loop_
_entity_poly.entity_id
_entity_poly.type
_entity_poly.pdbx_seq_one_letter_code
_entity_poly.pdbx_strand_id
1 'polypeptide(L)'
;MAFTATEIARVKVMPGYVEVIGYYVNTASSTGGNITHGLNEVVNVQLTSAGSAADNAHVYNETLPLSSGTAVTIVTGADESGSYRIFGRP
;
A
#
# COMPACT_ATOMS: atom_id res chain seq x y z
N MET A 1 7.73 -2.51 16.94
CA MET A 1 7.48 -2.82 15.51
C MET A 1 6.75 -1.61 14.95
N ALA A 2 7.34 -0.98 13.94
CA ALA A 2 7.12 0.44 13.65
C ALA A 2 6.13 0.69 12.47
N PHE A 3 5.68 -0.34 11.76
CA PHE A 3 4.66 -0.24 10.71
C PHE A 3 3.74 -1.45 10.72
N THR A 4 2.43 -1.23 10.53
CA THR A 4 1.43 -2.29 10.40
C THR A 4 0.54 -1.97 9.20
N ALA A 5 0.24 -2.99 8.39
CA ALA A 5 -0.74 -2.92 7.31
C ALA A 5 -1.78 -4.03 7.47
N THR A 6 -3.05 -3.66 7.32
CA THR A 6 -4.20 -4.55 7.51
C THR A 6 -5.06 -4.55 6.25
N GLU A 7 -5.18 -5.70 5.60
CA GLU A 7 -6.13 -5.91 4.49
C GLU A 7 -7.55 -5.97 5.05
N ILE A 8 -8.47 -5.23 4.42
CA ILE A 8 -9.89 -5.17 4.80
C ILE A 8 -10.74 -5.88 3.76
N ALA A 9 -10.38 -5.71 2.49
CA ALA A 9 -11.14 -6.25 1.38
C ALA A 9 -10.24 -6.61 0.20
N ARG A 10 -10.68 -7.64 -0.52
CA ARG A 10 -10.12 -8.06 -1.78
C ARG A 10 -11.24 -8.21 -2.80
N VAL A 11 -11.22 -7.38 -3.84
CA VAL A 11 -12.32 -7.25 -4.78
C VAL A 11 -11.84 -7.59 -6.19
N LYS A 12 -12.59 -8.43 -6.90
CA LYS A 12 -12.36 -8.65 -8.33
C LYS A 12 -12.91 -7.47 -9.10
N VAL A 13 -12.05 -6.76 -9.82
CA VAL A 13 -12.42 -5.52 -10.54
C VAL A 13 -12.74 -5.81 -11.99
N MET A 14 -11.97 -6.72 -12.61
CA MET A 14 -12.10 -7.16 -14.00
C MET A 14 -11.63 -8.62 -14.12
N PRO A 15 -11.95 -9.33 -15.21
CA PRO A 15 -11.41 -10.67 -15.46
C PRO A 15 -9.87 -10.67 -15.37
N GLY A 16 -9.33 -11.43 -14.42
CA GLY A 16 -7.88 -11.53 -14.18
C GLY A 16 -7.24 -10.39 -13.36
N TYR A 17 -8.04 -9.45 -12.83
CA TYR A 17 -7.56 -8.35 -12.00
C TYR A 17 -8.28 -8.27 -10.64
N VAL A 18 -7.51 -7.96 -9.61
CA VAL A 18 -7.94 -7.85 -8.21
C VAL A 18 -7.42 -6.53 -7.63
N GLU A 19 -8.27 -5.90 -6.83
CA GLU A 19 -7.92 -4.78 -5.97
C GLU A 19 -7.86 -5.25 -4.51
N VAL A 20 -6.76 -4.97 -3.83
CA VAL A 20 -6.53 -5.21 -2.40
C VAL A 20 -6.61 -3.87 -1.68
N ILE A 21 -7.51 -3.77 -0.72
CA ILE A 21 -7.83 -2.53 -0.01
C ILE A 21 -7.55 -2.74 1.47
N GLY A 22 -6.88 -1.77 2.10
CA GLY A 22 -6.58 -1.86 3.52
C GLY A 22 -6.20 -0.52 4.16
N TYR A 23 -5.80 -0.61 5.42
CA TYR A 23 -5.23 0.51 6.19
C TYR A 23 -3.79 0.23 6.56
N TYR A 24 -3.00 1.29 6.73
CA TYR A 24 -1.67 1.22 7.32
C TYR A 24 -1.55 2.19 8.49
N VAL A 25 -0.68 1.84 9.44
CA VAL A 25 -0.35 2.65 10.60
C VAL A 25 1.16 2.55 10.84
N ASN A 26 1.84 3.69 10.76
CA ASN A 26 3.18 3.86 11.29
C ASN A 26 3.10 4.30 12.75
N THR A 27 3.97 3.75 13.59
CA THR A 27 4.13 4.19 14.99
C THR A 27 5.62 4.22 15.34
N ALA A 28 5.94 4.89 16.44
CA ALA A 28 7.31 4.98 16.96
C ALA A 28 8.28 5.59 15.94
N SER A 29 7.88 6.71 15.32
CA SER A 29 8.67 7.48 14.35
C SER A 29 9.03 6.73 13.06
N SER A 30 8.28 5.68 12.72
CA SER A 30 8.41 4.96 11.45
C SER A 30 7.94 5.79 10.26
N THR A 31 8.69 5.74 9.17
CA THR A 31 8.43 6.48 7.92
C THR A 31 7.98 5.57 6.78
N GLY A 32 7.37 4.42 7.09
CA GLY A 32 6.86 3.48 6.09
C GLY A 32 7.13 2.01 6.40
N GLY A 33 6.83 1.16 5.43
CA GLY A 33 7.01 -0.29 5.55
C GLY A 33 6.41 -1.07 4.39
N ASN A 34 6.35 -2.39 4.57
CA ASN A 34 5.94 -3.32 3.51
C ASN A 34 4.48 -3.71 3.65
N ILE A 35 3.68 -3.45 2.61
CA ILE A 35 2.31 -3.93 2.49
C ILE A 35 2.32 -5.24 1.71
N THR A 36 2.04 -6.36 2.39
CA THR A 36 1.90 -7.66 1.73
C THR A 36 0.55 -7.73 1.01
N HIS A 37 0.55 -8.08 -0.28
CA HIS A 37 -0.67 -8.07 -1.11
C HIS A 37 -0.95 -9.42 -1.80
N GLY A 38 0.04 -10.32 -1.90
CA GLY A 38 -0.16 -11.65 -2.48
C GLY A 38 -0.69 -11.63 -3.92
N LEU A 39 -0.22 -10.66 -4.73
CA LEU A 39 -0.51 -10.55 -6.15
C LEU A 39 0.76 -10.92 -6.92
N ASN A 40 0.63 -11.61 -8.05
CA ASN A 40 1.76 -11.95 -8.91
C ASN A 40 2.31 -10.73 -9.67
N GLU A 41 1.43 -9.77 -9.97
CA GLU A 41 1.77 -8.53 -10.65
C GLU A 41 1.00 -7.37 -10.01
N VAL A 42 1.68 -6.28 -9.65
CA VAL A 42 1.04 -5.03 -9.23
C VAL A 42 1.16 -4.01 -10.33
N VAL A 43 0.04 -3.46 -10.76
CA VAL A 43 -0.04 -2.50 -11.87
C VAL A 43 -0.24 -1.08 -11.35
N ASN A 44 -0.89 -0.92 -10.20
CA ASN A 44 -1.10 0.38 -9.58
C ASN A 44 -1.14 0.26 -8.05
N VAL A 45 -0.64 1.27 -7.37
CA VAL A 45 -0.75 1.44 -5.92
C VAL A 45 -1.23 2.86 -5.65
N GLN A 46 -2.18 2.99 -4.73
CA GLN A 46 -2.70 4.26 -4.26
C GLN A 46 -2.62 4.29 -2.74
N LEU A 47 -2.07 5.37 -2.18
CA LEU A 47 -2.07 5.65 -0.75
C LEU A 47 -2.84 6.94 -0.48
N THR A 48 -3.60 6.93 0.62
CA THR A 48 -4.34 8.10 1.08
C THR A 48 -4.14 8.23 2.59
N SER A 49 -3.45 9.28 3.03
CA SER A 49 -3.28 9.58 4.46
C SER A 49 -4.60 9.95 5.14
N ALA A 50 -4.69 9.69 6.45
CA ALA A 50 -5.85 10.04 7.27
C ALA A 50 -5.76 11.47 7.87
N GLY A 51 -4.62 12.16 7.73
CA GLY A 51 -4.37 13.48 8.31
C GLY A 51 -4.83 14.67 7.46
N SER A 52 -4.94 15.85 8.09
CA SER A 52 -5.39 17.12 7.48
C SER A 52 -4.42 17.74 6.48
N ALA A 53 -3.23 17.16 6.31
CA ALA A 53 -2.25 17.61 5.35
C ALA A 53 -2.19 16.58 4.22
N ALA A 54 -2.68 16.95 3.05
CA ALA A 54 -2.27 16.37 1.78
C ALA A 54 -0.81 16.76 1.47
N ASP A 55 0.07 16.68 2.48
CA ASP A 55 1.42 17.22 2.48
C ASP A 55 2.38 16.13 2.95
N ASN A 56 2.79 15.35 1.96
CA ASN A 56 4.05 14.68 1.75
C ASN A 56 3.75 13.70 0.62
N ALA A 57 4.41 13.84 -0.53
CA ALA A 57 4.22 12.94 -1.65
C ALA A 57 4.50 11.49 -1.17
N HIS A 58 3.45 10.69 -1.00
CA HIS A 58 3.62 9.28 -0.68
C HIS A 58 4.30 8.65 -1.88
N VAL A 59 5.47 8.07 -1.68
CA VAL A 59 6.21 7.43 -2.75
C VAL A 59 6.21 5.95 -2.48
N TYR A 60 5.81 5.19 -3.49
CA TYR A 60 6.09 3.75 -3.54
C TYR A 60 7.56 3.62 -3.93
N ASN A 61 8.32 2.84 -3.18
CA ASN A 61 9.73 2.62 -3.51
C ASN A 61 9.90 1.57 -4.63
N GLU A 62 8.90 1.45 -5.51
CA GLU A 62 8.78 0.39 -6.50
C GLU A 62 8.50 0.97 -7.89
N THR A 63 9.09 0.35 -8.91
CA THR A 63 8.75 0.66 -10.31
C THR A 63 7.61 -0.24 -10.74
N LEU A 64 6.49 0.36 -11.16
CA LEU A 64 5.33 -0.39 -11.65
C LEU A 64 5.42 -0.61 -13.17
N PRO A 65 4.99 -1.78 -13.69
CA PRO A 65 4.39 -2.89 -12.94
C PRO A 65 5.41 -3.70 -12.15
N LEU A 66 5.10 -4.00 -10.89
CA LEU A 66 5.92 -4.85 -10.03
C LEU A 66 5.53 -6.30 -10.28
N SER A 67 6.34 -7.01 -11.07
CA SER A 67 6.21 -8.44 -11.28
C SER A 67 6.99 -9.16 -10.16
N SER A 68 6.39 -10.14 -9.49
CA SER A 68 7.03 -11.02 -8.48
C SER A 68 7.28 -10.49 -7.06
N GLY A 69 6.71 -9.35 -6.67
CA GLY A 69 6.74 -8.88 -5.28
C GLY A 69 5.63 -9.51 -4.44
N THR A 70 5.95 -10.06 -3.25
CA THR A 70 4.89 -10.41 -2.27
C THR A 70 4.38 -9.17 -1.52
N ALA A 71 5.12 -8.07 -1.59
CA ALA A 71 4.82 -6.82 -0.92
C ALA A 71 5.22 -5.60 -1.75
N VAL A 72 4.56 -4.47 -1.48
CA VAL A 72 4.95 -3.14 -1.94
C VAL A 72 5.54 -2.38 -0.75
N THR A 73 6.74 -1.83 -0.91
CA THR A 73 7.32 -0.92 0.08
C THR A 73 6.80 0.50 -0.13
N ILE A 74 6.26 1.08 0.94
CA ILE A 74 5.76 2.46 0.95
C ILE A 74 6.63 3.33 1.85
N VAL A 75 6.83 4.58 1.45
CA VAL A 75 7.49 5.62 2.24
C VAL A 75 6.48 6.72 2.53
N THR A 76 6.34 7.07 3.81
CA THR A 76 5.35 8.02 4.34
C THR A 76 6.00 8.93 5.39
N GLY A 77 5.23 9.88 5.93
CA GLY A 77 5.63 10.63 7.11
C GLY A 77 5.78 9.74 8.35
N ALA A 78 6.50 10.26 9.34
CA ALA A 78 6.62 9.65 10.66
C ALA A 78 5.27 9.62 11.39
N ASP A 79 4.97 8.52 12.08
CA ASP A 79 3.75 8.33 12.89
C ASP A 79 2.44 8.56 12.10
N GLU A 80 2.48 8.32 10.79
CA GLU A 80 1.38 8.52 9.87
C GLU A 80 0.48 7.28 9.76
N SER A 81 -0.82 7.49 9.54
CA SER A 81 -1.76 6.43 9.19
C SER A 81 -2.57 6.81 7.96
N GLY A 82 -3.09 5.80 7.27
CA GLY A 82 -3.85 6.00 6.05
C GLY A 82 -4.47 4.72 5.51
N SER A 83 -5.00 4.81 4.31
CA SER A 83 -5.54 3.71 3.52
C SER A 83 -4.68 3.43 2.30
N TYR A 84 -4.73 2.20 1.82
CA TYR A 84 -4.07 1.78 0.59
C TYR A 84 -5.04 1.04 -0.32
N ARG A 85 -4.77 1.12 -1.62
CA ARG A 85 -5.40 0.30 -2.66
C ARG A 85 -4.30 -0.19 -3.60
N ILE A 86 -4.21 -1.50 -3.77
CA ILE A 86 -3.24 -2.16 -4.64
C ILE A 86 -4.02 -2.89 -5.72
N PHE A 87 -3.79 -2.52 -6.98
CA PHE A 87 -4.44 -3.12 -8.13
C PHE A 87 -3.43 -3.98 -8.90
N GLY A 88 -3.83 -5.20 -9.23
CA GLY A 88 -2.93 -6.13 -9.89
C GLY A 88 -3.57 -7.47 -10.25
N ARG A 89 -2.73 -8.43 -10.62
CA ARG A 89 -3.15 -9.78 -11.04
C ARG A 89 -2.77 -10.79 -9.95
N PRO A 90 -3.71 -11.65 -9.52
CA PRO A 90 -3.45 -12.69 -8.54
C PRO A 90 -2.57 -13.81 -9.10
#